data_AF-A0A7W1RM24-F1
#
_entry.id   AF-A0A7W1RM24-F1
#
_cell.length_a   1.000
_cell.length_b   1.000
_cell.length_c   1.000
_cell.angle_alpha   90.00
_cell.angle_beta   90.00
_cell.angle_gamma   90.00
#
_symmetry.space_group_name_H-M   'P 1'
#
loop_
_entity.id
_entity.type
_entity.pdbx_description
1 polymer ?
#
loop_
_entity_poly.entity_id
_entity_poly.type
_entity_poly.pdbx_seq_one_letter_code
_entity_poly.pdbx_strand_id
1 'polypeptide(L)' 'MKKNTQILKTRPRLSLGDLILAVSSCTKNTKETVATVADLLASGQVRVESNGRFNRARVC' A
#
# COMPACT_ATOMS: atom_id res chain seq x y z
N MET A 1 -24.18 24.22 -12.83
CA MET A 1 -23.41 22.95 -12.91
C MET A 1 -22.68 22.75 -11.58
N LYS A 2 -23.07 21.76 -10.77
CA LYS A 2 -22.42 21.48 -9.48
C LYS A 2 -21.01 20.92 -9.74
N LYS A 3 -19.96 21.67 -9.37
CA LYS A 3 -18.58 21.19 -9.40
C LYS A 3 -18.42 20.19 -8.24
N ASN A 4 -18.45 18.90 -8.56
CA ASN A 4 -18.15 17.83 -7.62
C ASN A 4 -16.62 17.81 -7.41
N THR A 5 -16.10 18.72 -6.60
CA THR A 5 -14.72 18.68 -6.11
C THR A 5 -14.65 17.49 -5.17
N GLN A 6 -14.42 16.30 -5.74
CA GLN A 6 -13.98 15.15 -4.96
C GLN A 6 -12.63 15.57 -4.39
N ILE A 7 -12.63 16.04 -3.13
CA ILE A 7 -11.43 16.25 -2.35
C ILE A 7 -10.81 14.86 -2.23
N LEU A 8 -9.95 14.50 -3.18
CA LEU A 8 -9.21 13.26 -3.16
C LEU A 8 -8.44 13.27 -1.84
N LYS A 9 -8.92 12.50 -0.86
CA LYS A 9 -8.25 12.37 0.44
C LYS A 9 -6.79 12.07 0.16
N THR A 10 -5.91 12.94 0.63
CA THR A 10 -4.46 12.78 0.50
C THR A 10 -4.12 11.42 1.10
N ARG A 11 -3.69 10.47 0.26
CA ARG A 11 -3.23 9.18 0.76
C ARG A 11 -1.92 9.43 1.50
N PRO A 12 -1.77 8.97 2.75
CA PRO A 12 -0.51 9.13 3.46
C PRO A 12 0.59 8.42 2.68
N ARG A 13 1.71 9.12 2.45
CA ARG A 13 2.91 8.52 1.90
C ARG A 13 3.68 7.91 3.05
N LEU A 14 3.86 6.60 2.99
CA LEU A 14 4.60 5.82 3.97
C LEU A 14 5.72 5.09 3.25
N SER A 15 6.81 4.79 3.95
CA SER A 15 7.82 3.90 3.40
C SER A 15 7.28 2.47 3.29
N LEU A 16 7.90 1.65 2.44
CA LEU A 16 7.57 0.22 2.39
C LEU A 16 7.83 -0.45 3.75
N GLY A 17 8.85 0.00 4.49
CA GLY A 17 9.16 -0.47 5.83
C GLY A 17 8.02 -0.19 6.82
N ASP A 18 7.42 1.00 6.77
CA ASP A 18 6.30 1.35 7.65
C ASP A 18 5.06 0.50 7.34
N LEU A 19 4.80 0.22 6.06
CA LEU A 19 3.73 -0.69 5.66
C LEU A 19 3.97 -2.09 6.23
N ILE A 20 5.18 -2.63 6.08
CA ILE A 20 5.54 -3.96 6.61
C ILE A 20 5.41 -3.98 8.13
N LEU A 21 5.88 -2.94 8.82
CA LEU A 21 5.79 -2.82 10.27
C LEU A 21 4.33 -2.83 10.74
N ALA A 22 3.47 -2.02 10.10
CA ALA A 22 2.05 -1.96 10.41
C ALA A 22 1.32 -3.28 10.12
N VAL A 23 1.67 -3.98 9.03
CA VAL A 23 1.08 -5.30 8.74
C VAL A 23 1.58 -6.35 9.74
N SER A 24 2.87 -6.31 10.08
CA SER A 24 3.48 -7.29 10.98
C SER A 24 2.85 -7.27 12.38
N SER A 25 2.41 -6.10 12.87
CA SER A 25 1.73 -5.98 14.16
C SER A 25 0.32 -6.56 14.17
N CYS A 26 -0.28 -6.78 12.99
CA CYS A 26 -1.60 -7.39 12.82
C CYS A 26 -1.56 -8.88 12.44
N THR A 27 -0.38 -9.42 12.11
CA THR A 27 -0.20 -10.81 11.66
C THR A 27 0.55 -11.65 12.70
N LYS A 28 0.32 -12.96 12.72
CA LYS A 28 0.93 -13.86 13.72
C LYS A 28 2.36 -14.26 13.40
N ASN A 29 2.75 -14.22 12.13
CA ASN A 29 4.06 -14.66 11.68
C ASN A 29 4.47 -13.97 10.36
N THR A 30 5.74 -14.15 9.99
CA THR A 30 6.32 -13.55 8.77
C THR A 30 5.68 -14.04 7.48
N LYS A 31 5.20 -15.29 7.42
CA LYS A 31 4.49 -15.80 6.22
C LYS A 31 3.18 -15.07 6.00
N GLU A 32 2.39 -14.86 7.05
CA GLU A 32 1.15 -14.08 7.01
C GLU A 32 1.43 -12.61 6.66
N THR A 33 2.49 -12.02 7.22
CA THR A 33 2.90 -10.66 6.86
C THR A 33 3.18 -10.53 5.37
N VAL A 34 3.99 -11.44 4.81
CA VAL A 34 4.37 -11.42 3.38
C VAL A 34 3.16 -11.64 2.49
N ALA A 35 2.29 -12.61 2.81
CA ALA A 35 1.06 -12.86 2.07
C ALA A 35 0.14 -11.64 2.07
N THR A 36 -0.06 -11.02 3.23
CA THR A 36 -0.91 -9.82 3.37
C THR A 36 -0.35 -8.64 2.59
N VAL A 37 0.96 -8.38 2.67
CA VAL A 37 1.60 -7.31 1.88
C VAL A 37 1.47 -7.59 0.38
N ALA A 38 1.64 -8.85 -0.06
CA ALA A 38 1.45 -9.24 -1.45
C ALA A 38 0.00 -8.97 -1.92
N ASP A 39 -0.99 -9.31 -1.10
CA ASP A 39 -2.41 -9.06 -1.40
C ASP A 39 -2.74 -7.58 -1.50
N LEU A 40 -2.21 -6.73 -0.61
CA LEU A 40 -2.40 -5.28 -0.66
C LEU A 40 -1.80 -4.66 -1.93
N LEU A 41 -0.66 -5.17 -2.38
CA LEU A 41 -0.02 -4.77 -3.63
C LEU A 41 -0.80 -5.25 -4.86
N ALA A 42 -1.26 -6.50 -4.84
CA ALA A 42 -2.00 -7.10 -5.95
C ALA A 42 -3.38 -6.44 -6.15
N SER A 43 -4.08 -6.18 -5.04
CA SER A 43 -5.41 -5.53 -5.01
C SER A 43 -5.36 -4.02 -5.31
N GLY A 44 -4.17 -3.39 -5.27
CA GLY A 44 -4.01 -1.96 -5.54
C GLY A 44 -4.49 -1.06 -4.40
N GLN A 45 -4.71 -1.62 -3.20
CA GLN A 45 -4.97 -0.83 -1.99
C GLN A 45 -3.77 0.06 -1.67
N VAL A 46 -2.56 -0.47 -1.87
CA VAL A 46 -1.30 0.29 -1.80
C VAL A 46 -0.65 0.40 -3.17
N ARG A 47 0.07 1.52 -3.39
CA ARG A 47 0.86 1.77 -4.60
C ARG A 47 2.27 2.07 -4.18
N VAL A 48 3.24 1.44 -4.82
CA VAL A 48 4.66 1.69 -4.55
C VAL A 48 5.11 2.82 -5.44
N GLU A 49 5.68 3.87 -4.84
CA GLU A 49 6.35 4.96 -5.55
C GLU A 49 7.86 4.70 -5.52
N SER A 50 8.52 4.77 -6.67
CA SER A 50 9.97 4.70 -6.80
C SER A 50 10.41 5.75 -7.82
N ASN A 51 11.31 6.64 -7.42
CA ASN A 51 11.82 7.73 -8.27
C ASN A 51 10.70 8.57 -8.92
N GLY A 52 9.65 8.90 -8.14
CA GLY A 52 8.49 9.67 -8.61
C GLY A 52 7.54 8.93 -9.54
N ARG A 53 7.76 7.62 -9.78
CA ARG A 53 6.89 6.77 -10.62
C ARG A 53 6.18 5.74 -9.75
N PHE A 54 4.89 5.58 -9.98
CA PHE A 54 4.12 4.52 -9.34
C PHE A 54 4.29 3.21 -10.09
N ASN A 55 4.80 2.20 -9.39
CA ASN A 55 5.01 0.87 -9.91
C ASN A 55 3.97 -0.09 -9.33
N ARG A 56 3.56 -1.06 -10.16
CA ARG A 56 2.76 -2.20 -9.70
C ARG A 56 3.72 -3.29 -9.23
N ALA A 57 4.06 -3.26 -7.95
CA ALA A 57 4.92 -4.28 -7.37
C ALA A 57 4.16 -5.62 -7.26
N ARG A 58 4.90 -6.71 -7.44
CA ARG A 58 4.46 -8.08 -7.20
C ARG A 58 5.49 -8.74 -6.29
N VAL A 59 5.01 -9.55 -5.35
CA VAL A 59 5.86 -10.40 -4.53
C VAL A 59 5.87 -11.78 -5.20
N CYS A 60 7.06 -12.30 -5.47
CA CYS A 60 7.28 -13.60 -6.10
C CYS A 60 7.94 -14.57 -5.11
#